data_AF-A0A7C3M0F2-F1
#
_entry.id   AF-A0A7C3M0F2-F1
#
_cell.length_a   1.000
_cell.length_b   1.000
_cell.length_c   1.000
_cell.angle_alpha   90.00
_cell.angle_beta   90.00
_cell.angle_gamma   90.00
#
_symmetry.space_group_name_H-M   'P 1'
#
loop_
_entity.id
_entity.type
_entity.pdbx_description
1 polymer ?
#
loop_
_entity_poly.entity_id
_entity_poly.type
_entity_poly.pdbx_seq_one_letter_code
_entity_poly.pdbx_strand_id
1 'polypeptide(L)'
;MSEKYGKYGLPLEVKFCKKCTMNNQRPASTVEFKQKENEKKQTLAFNEDGICDACRYAEKKKSINWEERHKELEELCNKFRRNDGRY
;
A
#
# COMPACT_ATOMS: atom_id res chain seq x y z
N MET A 1 -21.91 -10.93 -22.26
CA MET A 1 -20.72 -10.38 -21.59
C MET A 1 -20.91 -10.60 -20.10
N SER A 2 -20.16 -11.52 -19.47
CA SER A 2 -20.26 -11.78 -18.04
C SER A 2 -19.81 -10.56 -17.24
N GLU A 3 -20.61 -10.13 -16.26
CA GLU A 3 -20.21 -9.07 -15.34
C GLU A 3 -18.93 -9.47 -14.60
N LYS A 4 -17.93 -8.58 -14.57
CA LYS A 4 -16.63 -8.85 -13.90
C LYS A 4 -16.60 -8.34 -12.46
N TYR A 5 -17.47 -7.38 -12.13
CA TYR A 5 -17.47 -6.68 -10.86
C TYR A 5 -18.90 -6.55 -10.34
N GLY A 6 -19.09 -6.77 -9.05
CA GLY A 6 -20.35 -6.57 -8.34
C GLY A 6 -20.41 -5.22 -7.63
N LYS A 7 -21.08 -5.20 -6.47
CA LYS A 7 -21.29 -3.99 -5.66
C LYS A 7 -19.97 -3.29 -5.33
N TYR A 8 -19.97 -1.96 -5.37
CA TYR A 8 -18.81 -1.12 -5.05
C TYR A 8 -17.56 -1.34 -5.92
N GLY A 9 -17.70 -2.06 -7.05
CA GLY A 9 -16.59 -2.40 -7.93
C GLY A 9 -15.78 -3.62 -7.48
N LEU A 10 -16.29 -4.43 -6.55
CA LEU A 10 -15.60 -5.62 -6.05
C LEU A 10 -15.62 -6.75 -7.10
N PRO A 11 -14.52 -7.50 -7.30
CA PRO A 11 -14.47 -8.61 -8.25
C PRO A 11 -15.42 -9.74 -7.81
N LEU A 12 -16.14 -10.34 -8.76
CA LEU A 12 -17.02 -11.49 -8.48
C LEU A 12 -16.24 -12.78 -8.24
N GLU A 13 -15.12 -12.96 -8.95
CA GLU A 13 -14.21 -14.08 -8.73
C GLU A 13 -13.32 -13.80 -7.50
N VAL A 14 -13.53 -14.55 -6.43
CA VAL A 14 -12.77 -14.41 -5.18
C VAL A 14 -11.48 -15.24 -5.26
N LYS A 15 -10.35 -14.59 -5.02
CA LYS A 15 -9.01 -15.19 -4.97
C LYS A 15 -8.36 -14.89 -3.64
N PHE A 16 -7.53 -15.82 -3.16
CA PHE A 16 -6.82 -15.70 -1.89
C PHE A 16 -5.31 -15.67 -2.10
N CYS A 17 -4.61 -14.83 -1.32
CA CYS A 17 -3.16 -14.74 -1.36
C CYS A 17 -2.55 -16.04 -0.84
N LYS A 18 -1.65 -16.66 -1.63
CA LYS A 18 -0.97 -17.90 -1.23
C LYS A 18 -0.13 -17.76 0.06
N LYS A 19 0.23 -16.53 0.43
CA LYS A 19 1.11 -16.26 1.59
C LYS A 19 0.38 -15.81 2.85
N CYS A 20 -0.62 -14.94 2.72
CA CYS A 20 -1.30 -14.33 3.88
C CYS A 20 -2.81 -14.62 3.93
N THR A 21 -3.32 -15.46 3.02
CA THR A 21 -4.74 -15.87 2.96
C THR A 21 -5.75 -14.72 2.88
N MET A 22 -5.31 -13.51 2.51
CA MET A 22 -6.19 -12.36 2.31
C MET A 22 -6.88 -12.44 0.95
N ASN A 23 -8.15 -12.04 0.87
CA ASN A 23 -8.91 -12.07 -0.38
C ASN A 23 -8.72 -10.81 -1.25
N ASN A 24 -8.96 -10.94 -2.55
CA ASN A 24 -8.92 -9.87 -3.55
C ASN A 24 -10.13 -8.91 -3.52
N GLN A 25 -11.10 -9.11 -2.63
CA GLN A 25 -12.23 -8.20 -2.41
C GLN A 25 -11.94 -7.17 -1.31
N ARG A 26 -10.83 -7.31 -0.57
CA ARG A 26 -10.41 -6.32 0.43
C ARG A 26 -10.20 -4.96 -0.24
N PRO A 27 -10.97 -3.92 0.12
CA PRO A 27 -10.74 -2.56 -0.39
C PRO A 27 -9.39 -2.02 0.10
N ALA A 28 -8.67 -1.34 -0.78
CA ALA A 28 -7.49 -0.58 -0.44
C ALA A 28 -7.87 0.69 0.32
N SER A 29 -7.03 1.09 1.27
CA SER A 29 -7.18 2.38 1.94
C SER A 29 -6.99 3.52 0.93
N THR A 30 -7.89 4.50 0.96
CA THR A 30 -7.77 5.75 0.21
C THR A 30 -7.70 6.92 1.17
N VAL A 31 -7.34 8.11 0.68
CA VAL A 31 -7.38 9.34 1.47
C VAL A 31 -8.84 9.63 1.79
N GLU A 32 -9.18 9.78 3.07
CA GLU A 32 -10.57 9.94 3.56
C GLU A 32 -11.34 11.01 2.76
N PHE A 33 -10.74 12.19 2.57
CA PHE A 33 -11.35 13.31 1.86
C PHE A 33 -11.51 13.11 0.35
N LYS A 34 -10.91 12.05 -0.24
CA LYS A 34 -11.04 11.70 -1.66
C LYS A 34 -12.12 10.65 -1.91
N GLN A 35 -12.71 10.08 -0.85
CA GLN A 35 -13.77 9.10 -0.94
C GLN A 35 -15.03 9.71 -1.56
N LYS A 36 -15.50 9.18 -2.69
CA LYS A 36 -16.78 9.57 -3.31
C LYS A 36 -17.77 8.40 -3.27
N GLU A 37 -19.07 8.70 -3.20
CA GLU A 37 -20.14 7.70 -3.15
C GLU A 37 -20.13 6.76 -4.37
N ASN A 38 -19.94 7.32 -5.57
CA ASN A 38 -19.97 6.58 -6.83
C ASN A 38 -18.59 6.04 -7.27
N GLU A 39 -17.60 6.05 -6.38
CA GLU A 39 -16.25 5.58 -6.69
C GLU A 39 -16.15 4.05 -6.55
N LYS A 40 -15.65 3.39 -7.60
CA LYS A 40 -15.27 1.96 -7.51
C LYS A 40 -14.05 1.83 -6.62
N LYS A 41 -14.16 1.03 -5.56
CA LYS A 41 -13.04 0.85 -4.63
C LYS A 41 -11.97 0.00 -5.30
N GLN A 42 -10.74 0.51 -5.30
CA GLN A 42 -9.58 -0.31 -5.62
C GLN A 42 -9.49 -1.42 -4.59
N THR A 43 -9.25 -2.63 -5.04
CA THR A 43 -9.10 -3.79 -4.17
C THR A 43 -7.67 -4.31 -4.17
N LEU A 44 -7.41 -5.24 -3.25
CA LEU A 44 -6.12 -5.89 -3.15
C LEU A 44 -5.73 -6.57 -4.48
N ALA A 45 -4.67 -6.09 -5.10
CA ALA A 45 -4.13 -6.62 -6.34
C ALA A 45 -3.13 -7.76 -6.10
N PHE A 46 -3.02 -8.62 -7.12
CA PHE A 46 -2.28 -9.87 -7.12
C PHE A 46 -1.34 -9.93 -8.32
N ASN A 47 -0.17 -10.52 -8.15
CA ASN A 47 0.71 -10.86 -9.25
C ASN A 47 0.36 -12.24 -9.85
N GLU A 48 1.09 -12.63 -10.89
CA GLU A 48 0.93 -13.91 -11.59
C GLU A 48 1.15 -15.13 -10.67
N ASP A 49 2.00 -14.99 -9.66
CA ASP A 49 2.26 -16.06 -8.67
C ASP A 49 1.11 -16.26 -7.67
N GLY A 50 0.12 -15.37 -7.64
CA GLY A 50 -0.98 -15.38 -6.68
C GLY A 50 -0.62 -14.78 -5.32
N ILE A 51 0.38 -13.89 -5.28
CA ILE A 51 0.82 -13.15 -4.09
C ILE A 51 0.27 -11.72 -4.16
N CYS A 52 -0.35 -11.26 -3.08
CA CYS A 52 -0.91 -9.92 -3.02
C CYS A 52 0.17 -8.84 -2.92
N ASP A 53 -0.14 -7.63 -3.40
CA ASP A 53 0.82 -6.51 -3.41
C ASP A 53 1.32 -6.12 -2.02
N ALA A 54 0.50 -6.26 -0.98
CA ALA A 54 0.92 -6.03 0.40
C ALA A 54 2.04 -6.99 0.83
N CYS A 55 1.92 -8.28 0.47
CA CYS A 55 2.96 -9.28 0.75
C CYS A 55 4.23 -9.02 -0.05
N ARG A 56 4.10 -8.60 -1.31
CA ARG A 56 5.25 -8.22 -2.14
C ARG A 56 5.98 -7.02 -1.58
N TYR A 57 5.24 -6.00 -1.13
CA TYR A 57 5.83 -4.82 -0.50
C TYR A 57 6.49 -5.16 0.84
N ALA A 58 5.91 -6.08 1.62
CA ALA A 58 6.55 -6.59 2.84
C ALA A 58 7.91 -7.26 2.56
N GLU A 59 8.04 -8.03 1.47
CA GLU A 59 9.34 -8.58 1.06
C GLU A 59 10.29 -7.47 0.59
N LYS A 60 9.81 -6.51 -0.19
CA LYS A 60 10.62 -5.34 -0.59
C LYS A 60 11.17 -4.57 0.61
N LYS A 61 10.42 -4.47 1.71
CA LYS A 61 10.90 -3.80 2.92
C LYS A 61 12.10 -4.49 3.57
N LYS A 62 12.27 -5.80 3.37
CA LYS A 62 13.42 -6.53 3.92
C LYS A 62 14.73 -6.17 3.22
N SER A 63 14.69 -5.67 1.98
CA SER A 63 15.88 -5.22 1.27
C SER A 63 16.23 -3.76 1.53
N ILE A 64 15.52 -3.06 2.42
CA ILE A 64 15.79 -1.66 2.74
C ILE A 64 16.96 -1.60 3.72
N ASN A 65 18.01 -0.86 3.36
CA ASN A 65 19.08 -0.50 4.27
C ASN A 65 18.61 0.64 5.19
N TRP A 66 18.22 0.28 6.42
CA TRP A 66 17.72 1.26 7.38
C TRP A 66 18.79 2.22 7.91
N GLU A 67 20.06 1.82 7.93
CA GLU A 67 21.16 2.68 8.35
C GLU A 67 21.41 3.80 7.33
N GLU A 68 21.39 3.45 6.04
CA GLU A 68 21.52 4.43 4.95
C GLU A 68 20.32 5.41 4.95
N ARG A 69 19.09 4.89 5.06
CA ARG A 69 17.87 5.70 5.19
C ARG A 69 17.92 6.64 6.40
N HIS A 70 18.53 6.21 7.50
CA HIS A 70 18.71 7.04 8.68
C HIS A 70 19.72 8.17 8.42
N LYS A 71 20.84 7.88 7.74
CA LYS A 71 21.83 8.90 7.35
C LYS A 71 21.22 9.96 6.43
N GLU A 72 20.46 9.55 5.41
CA GLU A 72 19.72 10.48 4.53
C GLU A 72 18.80 11.42 5.32
N LEU A 73 18.08 10.86 6.31
CA LEU A 73 17.18 11.63 7.16
C LEU A 73 17.95 12.61 8.05
N GLU A 74 19.05 12.16 8.65
CA GLU A 74 19.91 12.99 9.49
C GLU A 74 20.51 14.17 8.69
N GLU A 75 21.05 13.92 7.50
CA GLU A 75 21.56 14.96 6.60
C GLU A 75 20.47 15.99 6.25
N LEU A 76 19.27 15.52 5.91
CA LEU A 76 18.13 16.38 5.61
C LEU A 76 17.74 17.22 6.83
N CYS A 77 17.67 16.62 8.02
CA CYS A 77 17.35 17.34 9.24
C CYS A 77 18.44 18.37 9.57
N ASN A 78 19.72 18.00 9.53
CA ASN A 78 20.84 18.90 9.84
C ASN A 78 20.90 20.09 8.89
N LYS A 79 20.45 19.95 7.63
CA LYS A 79 20.32 21.06 6.69
C LYS A 79 19.36 22.16 7.15
N PHE A 80 18.30 21.81 7.87
CA PHE A 80 17.24 22.75 8.29
C PHE A 80 17.13 22.92 9.80
N ARG A 81 17.87 22.15 10.59
CA ARG A 81 17.87 22.20 12.05
C ARG A 81 18.62 23.46 12.49
N ARG A 82 17.95 24.26 13.32
CA ARG A 82 18.55 25.42 13.98
C ARG A 82 19.60 24.97 14.99
N ASN A 83 20.68 25.71 15.10
CA ASN A 83 21.78 25.49 16.05
C ASN A 83 21.93 26.63 17.08
N ASP A 84 20.97 27.56 17.11
CA ASP A 84 21.01 28.78 17.93
C ASP A 84 20.26 28.66 19.27
N GLY A 85 19.77 27.47 19.62
CA GLY A 85 19.15 27.17 20.91
C GLY A 85 17.79 27.83 21.15
N ARG A 86 17.20 28.45 20.13
CA ARG A 86 15.88 29.11 20.21
C ARG A 86 14.78 28.13 19.82
N TYR A 87 13.67 28.17 20.55
CA TYR A 87 12.43 27.44 20.24
C TYR A 87 11.54 28.27 19.31
#